data_AF-A0A7S2VLU8-F1
#
_entry.id   AF-A0A7S2VLU8-F1
#
_cell.length_a   1.000
_cell.length_b   1.000
_cell.length_c   1.000
_cell.angle_alpha   90.00
_cell.angle_beta   90.00
_cell.angle_gamma   90.00
#
_symmetry.space_group_name_H-M   'P 1'
#
loop_
_entity.id
_entity.type
_entity.pdbx_description
1 polymer ?
#
loop_
_entity_poly.entity_id
_entity_poly.type
_entity_poly.pdbx_seq_one_letter_code
_entity_poly.pdbx_strand_id
1 'polypeptide(L)'
;FCSAFGPLEAPFGSLGSFFDFDPQEGSFEANPPFVPEVMDAMLVRLEALLGDAARGALSFLVVVPAWGAGVKTCRDLAASRHARASLKIEASAHGFCDGAQHLDSVRDRHRPSSWDTAVTLLQNDAGAARWPLSAADLDSLF
;
A
#
# COMPACT_ATOMS: atom_id res chain seq x y z
N PHE A 1 -3.72 -10.73 7.42
CA PHE A 1 -3.40 -9.29 7.23
C PHE A 1 -2.46 -8.84 8.33
N CYS A 2 -1.81 -7.69 8.23
CA CYS A 2 -1.08 -7.10 9.36
C CYS A 2 -1.98 -6.10 10.09
N SER A 3 -1.82 -5.95 11.40
CA SER A 3 -2.62 -5.05 12.22
C SER A 3 -1.87 -4.56 13.46
N ALA A 4 -2.42 -3.54 14.12
CA ALA A 4 -1.73 -2.85 15.22
C ALA A 4 -1.69 -3.65 16.53
N PHE A 5 -2.70 -4.48 16.81
CA PHE A 5 -2.86 -5.21 18.07
C PHE A 5 -2.75 -6.73 17.85
N GLY A 6 -1.57 -7.17 17.40
CA GLY A 6 -1.29 -8.55 17.03
C GLY A 6 -1.86 -9.63 17.98
N PRO A 7 -1.58 -9.60 19.29
CA PRO A 7 -2.09 -10.61 20.22
C PRO A 7 -3.62 -10.70 20.28
N LEU A 8 -4.31 -9.56 20.15
CA LEU A 8 -5.77 -9.49 20.18
C LEU A 8 -6.39 -9.92 18.85
N GLU A 9 -5.72 -9.61 17.74
CA GLU A 9 -6.26 -9.77 16.39
C GLU A 9 -5.80 -11.08 15.71
N ALA A 10 -4.80 -11.78 16.27
CA ALA A 10 -4.29 -13.05 15.75
C ALA A 10 -5.38 -14.13 15.61
N PRO A 11 -6.33 -14.31 16.55
CA PRO A 11 -7.45 -15.25 16.37
C PRO A 11 -8.34 -14.94 15.17
N PHE A 12 -8.29 -13.71 14.65
CA PHE A 12 -9.07 -13.24 13.50
C PHE A 12 -8.22 -13.15 12.22
N GLY A 13 -7.00 -13.71 12.22
CA GLY A 13 -6.14 -13.81 11.04
C GLY A 13 -5.11 -12.69 10.89
N SER A 14 -4.87 -11.90 11.94
CA SER A 14 -3.73 -10.98 11.97
C SER A 14 -2.39 -11.74 12.05
N LEU A 15 -1.39 -11.22 11.35
CA LEU A 15 0.01 -11.64 11.41
C LEU A 15 0.84 -10.75 12.34
N GLY A 16 0.20 -9.84 13.07
CA GLY A 16 0.85 -8.84 13.91
C GLY A 16 1.21 -7.56 13.16
N SER A 17 2.16 -6.81 13.72
CA SER A 17 2.62 -5.53 13.16
C SER A 17 3.25 -5.74 11.79
N PHE A 18 2.92 -4.86 10.84
CA PHE A 18 3.57 -4.82 9.53
C PHE A 18 5.10 -4.66 9.66
N PHE A 19 5.57 -3.92 10.67
CA PHE A 19 7.00 -3.67 10.86
C PHE A 19 7.79 -4.90 11.29
N ASP A 20 7.10 -5.91 11.86
CA ASP A 20 7.67 -7.21 12.23
C ASP A 20 7.40 -8.29 11.17
N PHE A 21 6.56 -7.99 10.17
CA PHE A 21 6.21 -8.91 9.10
C PHE A 21 7.38 -9.08 8.12
N ASP A 22 7.82 -10.33 7.90
CA ASP A 22 9.01 -10.66 7.10
C ASP A 22 8.71 -11.69 5.99
N PRO A 23 7.93 -11.33 4.96
CA PRO A 23 7.55 -12.25 3.89
C PRO A 23 8.76 -12.62 3.03
N GLN A 24 8.88 -13.91 2.69
CA GLN A 24 9.91 -14.39 1.77
C GLN A 24 9.50 -14.22 0.29
N GLU A 25 8.20 -14.29 0.02
CA GLU A 25 7.59 -14.01 -1.28
C GLU A 25 6.12 -13.61 -1.08
N GLY A 26 5.50 -13.05 -2.11
CA GLY A 26 4.07 -12.73 -2.12
C GLY A 26 3.74 -11.43 -2.85
N SER A 27 2.45 -11.25 -3.12
CA SER A 27 1.89 -10.01 -3.64
C SER A 27 0.91 -9.44 -2.62
N PHE A 28 1.13 -8.20 -2.21
CA PHE A 28 0.47 -7.56 -1.09
C PHE A 28 -0.09 -6.19 -1.51
N GLU A 29 -1.07 -5.73 -0.75
CA GLU A 29 -1.59 -4.36 -0.80
C GLU A 29 -1.18 -3.65 0.50
N ALA A 30 -0.85 -2.38 0.39
CA ALA A 30 -0.41 -1.55 1.50
C ALA A 30 -1.07 -0.16 1.45
N ASN A 31 -2.17 -0.02 2.20
CA ASN A 31 -2.82 1.25 2.52
C ASN A 31 -2.58 1.60 4.00
N PRO A 32 -1.43 2.24 4.33
CA PRO A 32 -1.09 2.54 5.72
C PRO A 32 -2.02 3.63 6.28
N PRO A 33 -2.09 3.79 7.61
CA PRO A 33 -2.64 5.02 8.19
C PRO A 33 -1.98 6.26 7.57
N PHE A 34 -2.77 7.26 7.20
CA PHE A 34 -2.29 8.50 6.56
C PHE A 34 -1.63 9.44 7.58
N VAL A 35 -0.54 8.94 8.17
CA VAL A 35 0.32 9.60 9.14
C VAL A 35 1.72 9.60 8.52
N PRO A 36 2.32 10.77 8.20
CA PRO A 36 3.59 10.86 7.48
C PRO A 36 4.69 9.93 8.00
N GLU A 37 4.84 9.85 9.32
CA GLU A 37 5.86 9.04 9.98
C GLU A 37 5.64 7.54 9.75
N VAL A 38 4.38 7.09 9.72
CA VAL A 38 4.01 5.70 9.46
C VAL A 38 4.23 5.36 7.98
N MET A 39 3.84 6.27 7.08
CA MET A 39 4.05 6.10 5.63
C MET A 39 5.54 6.05 5.29
N ASP A 40 6.36 6.92 5.90
CA ASP A 40 7.80 6.92 5.72
C ASP A 40 8.45 5.63 6.23
N ALA A 41 8.06 5.18 7.42
CA ALA A 41 8.54 3.92 7.98
C ALA A 41 8.11 2.71 7.13
N MET A 42 6.89 2.73 6.59
CA MET A 42 6.41 1.69 5.68
C MET A 42 7.28 1.61 4.44
N LEU A 43 7.55 2.73 3.77
CA LEU A 43 8.37 2.74 2.56
C LEU A 43 9.79 2.24 2.84
N VAL A 44 10.41 2.65 3.95
CA VAL A 44 11.73 2.14 4.36
C VAL A 44 11.72 0.61 4.52
N ARG A 45 10.67 0.05 5.13
CA ARG A 45 10.52 -1.40 5.29
C ARG A 45 10.33 -2.11 3.95
N LEU A 46 9.48 -1.57 3.07
CA LEU A 46 9.24 -2.13 1.74
C LEU A 46 10.52 -2.14 0.88
N GLU A 47 11.27 -1.03 0.87
CA GLU A 47 12.56 -0.93 0.17
C GLU A 47 13.57 -1.95 0.68
N ALA A 48 13.63 -2.17 2.00
CA ALA A 48 14.49 -3.19 2.58
C ALA A 48 14.10 -4.62 2.16
N LEU A 49 12.80 -4.94 2.16
CA LEU A 49 12.29 -6.23 1.70
C LEU A 49 12.55 -6.45 0.20
N LEU A 50 12.27 -5.45 -0.64
CA LEU A 50 12.43 -5.54 -2.10
C LEU A 50 13.90 -5.55 -2.55
N GLY A 51 14.78 -4.93 -1.76
CA GLY A 51 16.23 -4.89 -2.01
C GLY A 51 16.99 -6.14 -1.56
N ASP A 52 16.35 -7.05 -0.82
CA ASP A 52 16.96 -8.27 -0.31
C ASP A 52 16.99 -9.36 -1.41
N ALA A 53 18.16 -9.60 -1.97
CA ALA A 53 18.36 -10.57 -3.06
C ALA A 53 18.12 -12.02 -2.65
N ALA A 54 18.03 -12.33 -1.35
CA ALA A 54 17.70 -13.67 -0.88
C ALA A 54 16.20 -14.00 -0.97
N ARG A 55 15.35 -12.97 -1.16
CA ARG A 55 13.89 -13.14 -1.22
C ARG A 55 13.41 -13.54 -2.60
N GLY A 56 12.27 -14.22 -2.63
CA GLY A 56 11.58 -14.62 -3.84
C GLY A 56 10.84 -13.45 -4.50
N ALA A 57 9.81 -13.78 -5.28
CA ALA A 57 8.99 -12.78 -5.96
C ALA A 57 8.20 -11.94 -4.94
N LEU A 58 8.47 -10.63 -4.89
CA LEU A 58 7.78 -9.70 -4.00
C LEU A 58 7.12 -8.56 -4.79
N SER A 59 5.89 -8.26 -4.41
CA SER A 59 5.07 -7.21 -5.01
C SER A 59 4.24 -6.51 -3.94
N PHE A 60 4.21 -5.18 -3.96
CA PHE A 60 3.42 -4.34 -3.06
C PHE A 60 2.70 -3.26 -3.85
N LEU A 61 1.36 -3.28 -3.83
CA LEU A 61 0.53 -2.19 -4.32
C LEU A 61 0.34 -1.18 -3.18
N VAL A 62 1.08 -0.07 -3.26
CA VAL A 62 1.05 0.98 -2.25
C VAL A 62 -0.02 2.01 -2.59
N VAL A 63 -0.91 2.28 -1.65
CA VAL A 63 -2.02 3.22 -1.77
C VAL A 63 -1.85 4.30 -0.70
N VAL A 64 -1.48 5.52 -1.11
CA VAL A 64 -1.23 6.65 -0.21
C VAL A 64 -1.85 7.93 -0.77
N PRO A 65 -2.20 8.92 0.06
CA PRO A 65 -2.69 10.19 -0.46
C PRO A 65 -1.61 10.89 -1.28
N ALA A 66 -1.98 11.45 -2.43
CA ALA A 66 -1.10 12.18 -3.32
C ALA A 66 -0.86 13.62 -2.82
N TRP A 67 -0.38 13.77 -1.58
CA TRP A 67 -0.10 15.07 -0.95
C TRP A 67 1.06 15.86 -1.60
N GLY A 68 1.68 15.30 -2.64
CA GLY A 68 2.71 15.97 -3.44
C GLY A 68 4.13 15.83 -2.88
N ALA A 69 5.11 16.32 -3.66
CA ALA A 69 6.55 16.10 -3.39
C ALA A 69 7.09 16.76 -2.11
N GLY A 70 6.30 17.63 -1.45
CA GLY A 70 6.61 18.18 -0.13
C GLY A 70 6.55 17.12 0.98
N VAL A 71 5.80 16.04 0.78
CA VAL A 71 5.73 14.89 1.69
C VAL A 71 6.78 13.87 1.29
N LYS A 72 7.61 13.46 2.26
CA LYS A 72 8.76 12.59 2.03
C LYS A 72 8.36 11.28 1.36
N THR A 73 7.36 10.56 1.88
CA THR A 73 6.91 9.30 1.29
C THR A 73 6.50 9.46 -0.17
N CYS A 74 5.72 10.50 -0.50
CA CYS A 74 5.26 10.73 -1.88
C CYS A 74 6.44 10.95 -2.84
N ARG A 75 7.43 11.74 -2.43
CA ARG A 75 8.64 11.99 -3.23
C ARG A 75 9.49 10.73 -3.38
N ASP A 76 9.72 10.02 -2.29
CA ASP A 76 10.61 8.86 -2.28
C ASP A 76 9.96 7.66 -3.01
N LEU A 77 8.65 7.49 -2.90
CA LEU A 77 7.88 6.48 -3.64
C LEU A 77 7.97 6.70 -5.15
N ALA A 78 7.81 7.95 -5.61
CA ALA A 78 7.95 8.31 -7.02
C ALA A 78 9.38 8.12 -7.56
N ALA A 79 10.39 8.17 -6.70
CA ALA A 79 11.80 7.97 -7.04
C ALA A 79 12.30 6.52 -6.82
N SER A 80 11.44 5.63 -6.31
CA SER A 80 11.83 4.25 -6.01
C SER A 80 12.26 3.50 -7.27
N ARG A 81 13.42 2.84 -7.21
CA ARG A 81 13.88 1.94 -8.30
C ARG A 81 12.99 0.69 -8.45
N HIS A 82 12.20 0.38 -7.41
CA HIS A 82 11.29 -0.76 -7.40
C HIS A 82 9.91 -0.40 -7.95
N ALA A 83 9.62 0.89 -8.19
CA ALA A 83 8.39 1.29 -8.86
C ALA A 83 8.34 0.75 -10.30
N ARG A 84 7.27 0.00 -10.62
CA ARG A 84 7.02 -0.58 -11.94
C ARG A 84 5.87 0.08 -12.68
N ALA A 85 4.86 0.52 -11.93
CA ALA A 85 3.70 1.24 -12.44
C ALA A 85 3.21 2.22 -11.37
N SER A 86 2.68 3.35 -11.79
CA SER A 86 2.07 4.34 -10.89
C SER A 86 0.91 5.03 -11.59
N LEU A 87 -0.14 5.33 -10.83
CA LEU A 87 -1.23 6.19 -11.26
C LEU A 87 -1.66 7.11 -10.13
N LYS A 88 -2.37 8.17 -10.50
CA LYS A 88 -2.99 9.09 -9.58
C LYS A 88 -4.50 9.08 -9.85
N ILE A 89 -5.29 8.73 -8.84
CA ILE A 89 -6.76 8.78 -8.91
C ILE A 89 -7.20 10.12 -8.34
N GLU A 90 -7.94 10.89 -9.12
CA GLU A 90 -8.51 12.17 -8.68
C GLU A 90 -9.47 11.96 -7.51
N ALA A 91 -9.46 12.84 -6.52
CA ALA A 91 -10.33 12.76 -5.33
C ALA A 91 -11.82 12.60 -5.68
N SER A 92 -12.27 13.27 -6.74
CA SER A 92 -13.65 13.22 -7.22
C SER A 92 -14.04 11.92 -7.90
N ALA A 93 -13.08 11.08 -8.26
CA ALA A 93 -13.30 9.84 -9.00
C ALA A 93 -13.35 8.59 -8.10
N HIS A 94 -13.10 8.72 -6.80
CA HIS A 94 -13.06 7.58 -5.88
C HIS A 94 -13.52 7.90 -4.46
N GLY A 95 -13.75 6.83 -3.70
CA GLY A 95 -14.02 6.89 -2.27
C GLY A 95 -13.41 5.69 -1.55
N PHE A 96 -13.45 5.74 -0.23
CA PHE A 96 -12.99 4.66 0.64
C PHE A 96 -14.16 4.07 1.41
N CYS A 97 -14.04 2.81 1.81
CA CYS A 97 -14.96 2.26 2.80
C CYS A 97 -14.81 3.00 4.13
N ASP A 98 -15.92 3.24 4.83
CA ASP A 98 -15.93 3.90 6.13
C ASP A 98 -15.12 3.09 7.16
N GLY A 99 -14.19 3.71 7.88
CA GLY A 99 -13.40 3.02 8.91
C GLY A 99 -14.25 2.46 10.07
N ALA A 100 -15.44 3.03 10.29
CA ALA A 100 -16.42 2.56 11.27
C ALA A 100 -17.48 1.62 10.67
N GLN A 101 -17.25 1.05 9.47
CA GLN A 101 -18.19 0.14 8.77
C GLN A 101 -18.64 -1.09 9.57
N HIS A 102 -17.96 -1.41 10.67
CA HIS A 102 -18.32 -2.51 11.57
C HIS A 102 -19.46 -2.14 12.53
N LEU A 103 -19.85 -0.85 12.61
CA LEU A 103 -20.96 -0.37 13.44
C LEU A 103 -22.26 -0.32 12.64
N ASP A 104 -23.34 -0.86 13.20
CA ASP A 104 -24.68 -0.84 12.58
C ASP A 104 -25.23 0.57 12.32
N SER A 105 -24.72 1.57 13.06
CA SER A 105 -25.10 2.98 12.91
C SER A 105 -24.57 3.60 11.61
N VAL A 106 -23.55 3.00 10.99
CA VAL A 106 -22.95 3.47 9.74
C VAL A 106 -23.78 2.97 8.57
N ARG A 107 -24.70 3.82 8.10
CA ARG A 107 -25.61 3.52 6.98
C ARG A 107 -24.94 3.68 5.62
N ASP A 108 -24.09 4.70 5.47
CA ASP A 108 -23.28 4.88 4.28
C ASP A 108 -21.94 4.19 4.47
N ARG A 109 -21.67 3.18 3.64
CA ARG A 109 -20.46 2.36 3.75
C ARG A 109 -19.28 2.97 3.02
N HIS A 110 -19.49 4.00 2.22
CA HIS A 110 -18.44 4.65 1.45
C HIS A 110 -18.38 6.13 1.78
N ARG A 111 -17.17 6.69 1.79
CA ARG A 111 -16.93 8.11 1.93
C ARG A 111 -16.16 8.62 0.72
N PRO A 112 -16.54 9.76 0.12
CA PRO A 112 -15.75 10.36 -0.94
C PRO A 112 -14.34 10.68 -0.42
N SER A 113 -13.35 10.56 -1.29
CA SER A 113 -11.98 10.90 -0.90
C SER A 113 -11.81 12.40 -0.72
N SER A 114 -11.08 12.81 0.31
CA SER A 114 -10.70 14.20 0.53
C SER A 114 -9.49 14.64 -0.30
N TRP A 115 -8.75 13.68 -0.86
CA TRP A 115 -7.50 13.91 -1.58
C TRP A 115 -7.37 12.97 -2.77
N ASP A 116 -6.57 13.38 -3.75
CA ASP A 116 -6.10 12.46 -4.78
C ASP A 116 -5.34 11.31 -4.12
N THR A 117 -5.40 10.12 -4.73
CA THR A 117 -4.70 8.93 -4.23
C THR A 117 -3.63 8.54 -5.23
N ALA A 118 -2.40 8.37 -4.74
CA ALA A 118 -1.33 7.76 -5.50
C ALA A 118 -1.37 6.25 -5.27
N VAL A 119 -1.47 5.50 -6.37
CA VAL A 119 -1.36 4.03 -6.38
C VAL A 119 -0.09 3.67 -7.11
N THR A 120 0.85 3.05 -6.39
CA THR A 120 2.18 2.69 -6.94
C THR A 120 2.46 1.22 -6.70
N LEU A 121 2.80 0.51 -7.78
CA LEU A 121 3.23 -0.87 -7.72
C LEU A 121 4.74 -0.93 -7.53
N LEU A 122 5.19 -1.43 -6.38
CA LEU A 122 6.59 -1.69 -6.06
C LEU A 122 6.90 -3.19 -6.17
N GLN A 123 7.90 -3.56 -6.97
CA GLN A 123 8.29 -4.97 -7.17
C GLN A 123 9.80 -5.12 -7.28
N ASN A 124 10.32 -6.24 -6.77
CA ASN A 124 11.64 -6.72 -7.16
C ASN A 124 11.57 -7.37 -8.54
N ASP A 125 12.71 -7.70 -9.14
CA ASP A 125 12.72 -8.21 -10.53
C ASP A 125 11.94 -9.54 -10.66
N ALA A 126 12.03 -10.42 -9.65
CA ALA A 126 11.26 -11.66 -9.61
C ALA A 126 9.75 -11.40 -9.47
N GLY A 127 9.35 -10.40 -8.69
CA GLY A 127 7.97 -9.93 -8.56
C GLY A 127 7.41 -9.39 -9.87
N ALA A 128 8.20 -8.57 -10.57
CA ALA A 128 7.83 -8.03 -11.88
C ALA A 128 7.70 -9.11 -12.95
N ALA A 129 8.52 -10.17 -12.90
CA ALA A 129 8.39 -11.31 -13.79
C ALA A 129 7.15 -12.17 -13.47
N ARG A 130 6.80 -12.33 -12.19
CA ARG A 130 5.69 -13.19 -11.74
C ARG A 130 4.32 -12.50 -11.86
N TRP A 131 4.27 -11.20 -11.58
CA TRP A 131 3.05 -10.38 -11.62
C TRP A 131 3.31 -9.12 -12.45
N PRO A 132 3.54 -9.26 -13.77
CA PRO A 132 3.74 -8.12 -14.65
C PRO A 132 2.48 -7.27 -14.66
N LEU A 133 2.65 -5.96 -14.43
CA LEU A 133 1.57 -4.99 -14.53
C LEU A 133 2.14 -3.71 -15.12
N SER A 134 1.64 -3.31 -16.29
CA SER A 134 1.99 -2.02 -16.89
C SER A 134 1.21 -0.88 -16.25
N ALA A 135 1.64 0.36 -16.50
CA ALA A 135 0.87 1.54 -16.11
C ALA A 135 -0.54 1.54 -16.74
N ALA A 136 -0.69 1.03 -17.97
CA ALA A 136 -1.99 0.92 -18.64
C ALA A 136 -2.89 -0.15 -18.00
N ASP A 137 -2.32 -1.29 -17.60
CA ASP A 137 -3.07 -2.32 -16.87
C ASP A 137 -3.55 -1.76 -15.53
N LEU A 138 -2.68 -1.04 -14.81
CA LEU A 138 -3.02 -0.40 -13.55
C LEU A 138 -4.13 0.67 -13.72
N ASP A 139 -4.05 1.50 -14.76
CA ASP A 139 -5.06 2.51 -15.10
C ASP A 139 -6.43 1.87 -15.39
N SER A 140 -6.45 0.73 -16.08
CA SER A 140 -7.69 0.00 -16.39
C SER A 140 -8.42 -0.62 -15.19
N LEU A 141 -7.78 -0.65 -14.02
CA LEU A 141 -8.38 -1.16 -12.78
C LEU A 141 -9.29 -0.13 -12.08
N PHE A 142 -9.22 1.14 -12.47
CA PHE A 142 -9.94 2.26 -11.86
C PHE A 142 -10.80 3.01 -12.89
#